data_AF-A0A7X8LHU3-F1
#
_entry.id   AF-A0A7X8LHU3-F1
#
_cell.length_a   1.000
_cell.length_b   1.000
_cell.length_c   1.000
_cell.angle_alpha   90.00
_cell.angle_beta   90.00
_cell.angle_gamma   90.00
#
_symmetry.space_group_name_H-M   'P 1'
#
loop_
_entity.id
_entity.type
_entity.pdbx_description
1 polymer ?
#
loop_
_entity_poly.entity_id
_entity_poly.type
_entity_poly.pdbx_seq_one_letter_code
_entity_poly.pdbx_strand_id
1 'polypeptide(L)'
;MVLSTNSPVAKLAGSINIPAAFYQITAALHNERLRICAVVMPQQISRTARPRCYLASIAEVERLSGLDFFWALPDKEEAEIEAILPTRLWPSGLRGMAAIVKQRNGVYPASP
;
A
#
# COMPACT_ATOMS: atom_id res chain seq x y z
N MET A 1 4.66 0.90 12.51
CA MET A 1 4.44 2.25 13.08
C MET A 1 3.07 2.23 13.71
N VAL A 2 2.93 2.46 15.01
CA VAL A 2 1.62 2.34 15.68
C VAL A 2 0.89 3.67 15.58
N LEU A 3 -0.11 3.76 14.68
CA LEU A 3 -1.08 4.84 14.74
C LEU A 3 -1.86 4.65 16.05
N SER A 4 -1.56 5.49 17.05
CA SER A 4 -2.24 5.43 18.35
C SER A 4 -3.69 5.87 18.17
N THR A 5 -4.62 4.98 18.47
CA THR A 5 -6.07 5.19 18.34
C THR A 5 -6.64 6.17 19.39
N ASN A 6 -5.81 6.64 20.34
CA ASN A 6 -6.21 7.47 21.47
C ASN A 6 -5.73 8.94 21.41
N SER A 7 -5.18 9.40 20.28
CA SER A 7 -4.82 10.82 20.11
C SER A 7 -6.03 11.64 19.65
N PRO A 8 -6.24 12.87 20.17
CA PRO A 8 -7.33 13.72 19.72
C PRO A 8 -7.21 13.98 18.22
N VAL A 9 -8.30 13.72 17.49
CA VAL A 9 -8.37 13.93 16.04
C VAL A 9 -8.24 15.42 15.74
N ALA A 10 -7.17 15.81 15.05
CA ALA A 10 -6.96 17.19 14.62
C ALA A 10 -8.09 17.60 13.67
N LYS A 11 -8.50 18.88 13.71
CA LYS A 11 -9.61 19.40 12.89
C LYS A 11 -9.23 20.67 12.15
N LEU A 12 -9.77 20.83 10.95
CA LEU A 12 -9.75 22.10 10.22
C LEU A 12 -10.86 23.04 10.72
N ALA A 13 -10.81 24.29 10.28
CA ALA A 13 -11.94 25.20 10.40
C ALA A 13 -13.20 24.56 9.76
N GLY A 14 -14.34 24.67 10.44
CA GLY A 14 -15.57 23.98 10.04
C GLY A 14 -15.69 22.55 10.56
N SER A 15 -14.89 22.14 11.55
CA SER A 15 -15.00 20.85 12.24
C SER A 15 -14.74 19.61 11.38
N ILE A 16 -14.02 19.78 10.27
CA ILE A 16 -13.61 18.67 9.38
C ILE A 16 -12.43 17.95 10.02
N ASN A 17 -12.55 16.65 10.24
CA ASN A 17 -11.48 15.81 10.78
C ASN A 17 -10.31 15.72 9.79
N ILE A 18 -9.09 15.92 10.27
CA ILE A 18 -7.86 15.72 9.52
C ILE A 18 -7.47 14.24 9.68
N PRO A 19 -7.27 13.49 8.58
CA PRO A 19 -6.77 12.12 8.66
C PRO A 19 -5.43 12.04 9.39
N ALA A 20 -5.24 11.01 10.22
CA ALA A 20 -3.95 10.74 10.86
C ALA A 20 -2.96 10.02 9.91
N ALA A 21 -3.49 9.37 8.87
CA ALA A 21 -2.76 8.68 7.83
C ALA A 21 -3.63 8.54 6.57
N PHE A 22 -2.99 8.24 5.45
CA PHE A 22 -3.61 7.81 4.22
C PHE A 22 -3.11 6.43 3.84
N TYR A 23 -3.94 5.66 3.16
CA TYR A 23 -3.53 4.39 2.57
C TYR A 23 -3.77 4.40 1.06
N GLN A 24 -3.06 3.53 0.37
CA GLN A 24 -3.34 3.17 -1.01
C GLN A 24 -3.11 1.67 -1.16
N ILE A 25 -4.10 0.96 -1.69
CA ILE A 25 -3.99 -0.44 -2.11
C ILE A 25 -4.00 -0.46 -3.63
N THR A 26 -3.10 -1.22 -4.24
CA THR A 26 -3.05 -1.44 -5.68
C THR A 26 -2.95 -2.94 -5.94
N ALA A 27 -3.89 -3.45 -6.74
CA ALA A 27 -3.94 -4.83 -7.17
C ALA A 27 -3.84 -4.89 -8.70
N ALA A 28 -3.10 -5.87 -9.22
CA ALA A 28 -2.95 -6.09 -10.64
C ALA A 28 -2.76 -7.58 -10.93
N LEU A 29 -3.44 -8.07 -11.95
CA LEU A 29 -3.24 -9.41 -12.46
C LEU A 29 -2.05 -9.41 -13.43
N HIS A 30 -1.04 -10.25 -13.18
CA HIS A 30 0.13 -10.38 -14.05
C HIS A 30 0.50 -11.84 -14.22
N ASN A 31 0.43 -12.36 -15.45
CA ASN A 31 0.60 -13.78 -15.77
C ASN A 31 -0.28 -14.67 -14.88
N GLU A 32 -1.57 -14.34 -14.79
CA GLU A 32 -2.58 -15.05 -13.99
C GLU A 32 -2.33 -15.04 -12.47
N ARG A 33 -1.31 -14.31 -12.00
CA ARG A 33 -1.05 -14.13 -10.57
C ARG A 33 -1.47 -12.74 -10.13
N LEU A 34 -2.32 -12.68 -9.11
CA LEU A 34 -2.67 -11.44 -8.47
C LEU A 34 -1.44 -10.90 -7.72
N ARG A 35 -1.09 -9.66 -8.00
CA ARG A 35 -0.04 -8.93 -7.29
C ARG A 35 -0.67 -7.78 -6.54
N ILE A 36 -0.22 -7.58 -5.31
CA ILE A 36 -0.75 -6.56 -4.41
C ILE A 36 0.40 -5.71 -3.88
N CYS A 37 0.15 -4.41 -3.80
CA CYS A 37 1.01 -3.46 -3.12
C CYS A 37 0.12 -2.50 -2.32
N ALA A 38 0.29 -2.48 -1.01
CA ALA A 38 -0.37 -1.52 -0.13
C ALA A 38 0.66 -0.66 0.61
N VAL A 39 0.29 0.59 0.86
CA VAL A 39 1.04 1.53 1.69
C VAL A 39 0.12 2.21 2.70
N VAL A 40 0.64 2.49 3.90
CA VAL A 40 0.00 3.34 4.91
C VAL A 40 0.96 4.44 5.32
N MET A 41 0.70 5.66 4.88
CA MET A 41 1.54 6.82 5.10
C MET A 41 0.90 7.75 6.14
N PRO A 42 1.59 8.06 7.24
CA PRO A 42 1.13 9.05 8.22
C PRO A 42 0.87 10.41 7.57
N GLN A 43 -0.02 11.20 8.17
CA GLN A 43 -0.29 12.57 7.72
C GLN A 43 0.95 13.46 7.85
N GLN A 44 1.66 13.35 8.97
CA GLN A 44 2.88 14.11 9.24
C GLN A 44 4.12 13.28 8.86
N ILE A 45 4.56 13.40 7.62
CA ILE A 45 5.84 12.82 7.16
C ILE A 45 6.74 13.88 6.55
N SER A 46 8.05 13.62 6.59
CA SER A 46 9.01 14.42 5.82
C SER A 46 8.73 14.29 4.32
N ARG A 47 8.90 15.39 3.58
CA ARG A 47 8.88 15.40 2.10
C ARG A 47 9.92 14.48 1.47
N THR A 48 10.99 14.15 2.20
CA THR A 48 12.05 13.24 1.74
C THR A 48 11.81 11.78 2.11
N ALA A 49 10.74 11.50 2.86
CA ALA A 49 10.40 10.13 3.23
C ALA A 49 10.05 9.30 1.99
N ARG A 50 10.48 8.05 1.98
CA ARG A 50 10.36 7.18 0.81
C ARG A 50 9.14 6.27 1.00
N PRO A 51 8.20 6.16 0.04
CA PRO A 51 6.97 5.39 0.24
C PRO A 51 7.20 3.90 0.57
N ARG A 52 8.34 3.33 0.15
CA ARG A 52 8.72 1.95 0.46
C ARG A 52 8.93 1.67 1.95
N CYS A 53 9.12 2.72 2.76
CA CYS A 53 9.26 2.59 4.20
C CYS A 53 7.89 2.45 4.90
N TYR A 54 6.81 2.54 4.13
CA TYR A 54 5.43 2.55 4.59
C TYR A 54 4.60 1.45 3.91
N LEU A 55 5.26 0.39 3.43
CA LEU A 55 4.57 -0.79 2.92
C LEU A 55 3.79 -1.43 4.08
N ALA A 56 2.56 -1.85 3.78
CA ALA A 56 1.65 -2.46 4.73
C ALA A 56 0.95 -3.65 4.06
N SER A 57 0.41 -4.56 4.87
CA SER A 57 -0.53 -5.57 4.38
C SER A 57 -1.94 -4.96 4.31
N ILE A 58 -2.86 -5.60 3.58
CA ILE A 58 -4.26 -5.12 3.54
C ILE A 58 -4.91 -5.32 4.92
N ALA A 59 -4.62 -6.42 5.61
CA ALA A 59 -5.09 -6.63 6.98
C ALA A 59 -4.70 -5.48 7.93
N GLU A 60 -3.52 -4.87 7.74
CA GLU A 60 -3.15 -3.67 8.51
C GLU A 60 -4.00 -2.45 8.11
N VAL A 61 -4.31 -2.28 6.82
CA VAL A 61 -5.18 -1.21 6.34
C VAL A 61 -6.60 -1.34 6.88
N GLU A 62 -7.16 -2.55 6.91
CA GLU A 62 -8.50 -2.85 7.44
C GLU A 62 -8.59 -2.58 8.92
N ARG A 63 -7.61 -3.07 9.69
CA ARG A 63 -7.49 -2.79 11.11
C ARG A 63 -7.47 -1.28 11.41
N LEU A 64 -6.89 -0.48 10.52
CA LEU A 64 -6.78 0.98 10.69
C LEU A 64 -8.00 1.74 10.18
N SER A 65 -8.66 1.25 9.13
CA SER A 65 -9.76 1.94 8.45
C SER A 65 -11.15 1.50 8.93
N GLY A 66 -11.25 0.29 9.50
CA GLY A 66 -12.53 -0.37 9.80
C GLY A 66 -13.28 -0.83 8.55
N LEU A 67 -12.60 -0.90 7.40
CA LEU A 67 -13.14 -1.41 6.15
C LEU A 67 -12.76 -2.88 5.96
N ASP A 68 -13.45 -3.53 5.04
CA ASP A 68 -13.29 -4.91 4.60
C ASP A 68 -13.04 -4.87 3.07
N PHE A 69 -11.82 -5.20 2.64
CA PHE A 69 -11.40 -5.16 1.25
C PHE A 69 -11.38 -6.57 0.68
N PHE A 70 -11.80 -6.70 -0.58
CA PHE A 70 -11.87 -8.01 -1.24
C PHE A 70 -12.91 -8.98 -0.64
N TRP A 71 -13.85 -8.51 0.19
CA TRP A 71 -15.05 -9.21 0.69
C TRP A 71 -15.84 -10.08 -0.29
N ALA A 72 -15.68 -9.87 -1.60
CA ALA A 72 -16.31 -10.68 -2.63
C ALA A 72 -15.53 -11.97 -2.96
N LEU A 73 -14.32 -12.15 -2.44
CA LEU A 73 -13.52 -13.35 -2.57
C LEU A 73 -13.94 -14.38 -1.51
N PRO A 74 -13.67 -15.68 -1.73
CA PRO A 74 -13.81 -16.68 -0.68
C PRO A 74 -12.87 -16.37 0.51
N ASP A 75 -13.34 -16.57 1.74
CA ASP A 75 -12.63 -16.23 2.99
C ASP A 75 -11.17 -16.68 3.01
N LYS A 76 -10.89 -17.87 2.44
CA LYS A 76 -9.53 -18.40 2.38
C LYS A 76 -8.63 -17.60 1.44
N GLU A 77 -9.13 -17.26 0.26
CA GLU A 77 -8.38 -16.49 -0.75
C GLU A 77 -8.18 -15.05 -0.29
N GLU A 78 -9.22 -14.46 0.30
CA GLU A 78 -9.19 -13.16 0.94
C GLU A 78 -8.11 -13.11 2.03
N ALA A 79 -8.16 -14.00 3.01
CA ALA A 79 -7.18 -14.04 4.11
C ALA A 79 -5.74 -14.25 3.62
N GLU A 80 -5.54 -15.06 2.57
CA GLU A 80 -4.22 -15.25 1.95
C GLU A 80 -3.73 -13.95 1.30
N ILE A 81 -4.60 -13.23 0.59
CA ILE A 81 -4.31 -11.95 -0.06
C ILE A 81 -4.02 -10.86 0.96
N GLU A 82 -4.84 -10.76 2.01
CA GLU A 82 -4.76 -9.68 2.97
C GLU A 82 -3.53 -9.73 3.86
N ALA A 83 -3.03 -10.95 4.11
CA ALA A 83 -1.82 -11.20 4.88
C ALA A 83 -0.53 -10.85 4.12
N ILE A 84 -0.59 -10.62 2.80
CA ILE A 84 0.61 -10.33 1.99
C ILE A 84 1.21 -9.00 2.42
N LEU A 85 2.45 -9.05 2.93
CA LEU A 85 3.28 -7.86 3.13
C LEU A 85 4.17 -7.64 1.88
N PRO A 86 3.96 -6.56 1.10
CA PRO A 86 4.80 -6.28 -0.05
C PRO A 86 6.24 -6.01 0.38
N THR A 87 7.21 -6.55 -0.35
CA THR A 87 8.64 -6.36 -0.08
C THR A 87 9.22 -5.14 -0.80
N ARG A 88 8.51 -4.62 -1.81
CA ARG A 88 8.93 -3.47 -2.62
C ARG A 88 7.74 -2.72 -3.18
N LEU A 89 7.93 -1.43 -3.44
CA LEU A 89 7.02 -0.67 -4.29
C LEU A 89 7.09 -1.16 -5.73
N TRP A 90 5.98 -0.99 -6.44
CA TRP A 90 5.97 -1.16 -7.88
C TRP A 90 6.72 -0.03 -8.58
N PRO A 91 7.34 -0.30 -9.74
CA PRO A 91 7.97 0.75 -10.53
C PRO A 91 6.89 1.75 -10.97
N SER A 92 7.01 3.01 -10.55
CA SER A 92 6.08 4.08 -10.91
C SER A 92 6.83 5.31 -11.43
N GLY A 93 6.14 6.12 -12.25
CA GLY A 93 6.70 7.32 -12.91
C GLY A 93 7.75 7.04 -14.00
N LEU A 94 8.37 8.09 -14.54
CA LEU A 94 9.37 8.00 -15.62
C LEU A 94 10.55 7.06 -15.28
N ARG A 95 10.99 7.07 -14.02
CA ARG A 95 12.06 6.18 -13.53
C ARG A 95 11.60 4.72 -13.44
N GLY A 96 10.35 4.48 -13.02
CA GLY A 96 9.74 3.15 -13.03
C GLY A 96 9.56 2.61 -14.44
N MET A 97 9.12 3.45 -15.38
CA MET A 97 9.01 3.10 -16.81
C MET A 97 10.36 2.72 -17.41
N ALA A 98 11.42 3.49 -17.14
CA ALA A 98 12.76 3.15 -17.57
C ALA A 98 13.26 1.81 -16.96
N ALA A 99 12.90 1.52 -15.70
CA ALA A 99 13.21 0.24 -15.07
C ALA A 99 12.46 -0.93 -15.76
N ILE A 100 11.18 -0.76 -16.09
CA ILE A 100 10.37 -1.75 -16.81
C ILE A 100 10.94 -2.01 -18.21
N VAL A 101 11.30 -0.96 -18.96
CA VAL A 101 11.91 -1.10 -20.30
C VAL A 101 13.24 -1.85 -20.22
N LYS A 102 14.09 -1.52 -19.24
CA LYS A 102 15.37 -2.20 -19.03
C LYS A 102 15.18 -3.67 -18.63
N GLN A 103 14.15 -3.97 -17.84
CA GLN A 103 13.82 -5.34 -17.45
C GLN A 103 13.30 -6.17 -18.63
N ARG A 104 12.49 -5.57 -19.53
CA ARG A 104 12.04 -6.18 -20.79
C ARG A 104 13.19 -6.53 -21.75
N ASN A 105 14.26 -5.73 -21.70
CA ASN A 105 15.45 -5.94 -22.53
C ASN A 105 16.50 -6.87 -21.88
N GLY A 106 16.14 -7.59 -20.82
CA GLY A 106 16.99 -8.63 -20.21
C GLY A 106 18.14 -8.11 -19.35
N VAL A 107 18.15 -6.83 -18.97
CA VAL A 107 19.27 -6.21 -18.22
C VAL A 107 19.23 -6.54 -16.72
N TYR A 108 18.10 -7.05 -16.20
CA TYR A 108 17.99 -7.61 -14.85
C TYR A 108 17.35 -9.00 -14.90
N PRO A 109 17.74 -9.94 -14.01
CA PRO A 109 17.06 -11.22 -13.90
C PRO A 109 15.58 -10.98 -13.56
N ALA A 110 14.71 -11.88 -14.06
CA ALA A 110 13.30 -11.90 -13.72
C ALA A 110 13.16 -11.84 -12.19
N SER A 111 12.33 -10.92 -11.70
CA SER A 111 12.08 -10.87 -10.26
C SER A 111 11.43 -12.19 -9.84
N PRO A 112 11.90 -12.83 -8.77
CA PRO A 112 11.20 -13.97 -8.19
C PRO A 112 9.76 -13.61 -7.82
#